data_AF-A0A1M6SBY8-F1
#
_entry.id   AF-A0A1M6SBY8-F1
#
_cell.length_a   1.000
_cell.length_b   1.000
_cell.length_c   1.000
_cell.angle_alpha   90.00
_cell.angle_beta   90.00
_cell.angle_gamma   90.00
#
_symmetry.space_group_name_H-M   'P 1'
#
loop_
_entity.id
_entity.type
_entity.pdbx_description
1 polymer ?
#
loop_
_entity_poly.entity_id
_entity_poly.type
_entity_poly.pdbx_seq_one_letter_code
_entity_poly.pdbx_strand_id
1 'polypeptide(L)'
;MINSLFIRVIQDVAQRRERAVQEVCLIVEADAKLNCPVETGTLRRSITHAVESDENKTVGSVGSNVEYAYWAERHTPYLETAVDQNQQIIINKIREVLTP
;
A
#
# COMPACT_ATOMS: atom_id res chain seq x y z
N MET A 1 28.15 2.70 -25.24
CA MET A 1 27.62 1.43 -24.71
C MET A 1 27.49 1.37 -23.18
N ILE A 2 28.01 2.35 -22.42
CA ILE A 2 27.96 2.34 -20.93
C ILE A 2 26.58 2.74 -20.37
N ASN A 3 25.82 3.60 -21.06
CA ASN A 3 24.50 4.06 -20.60
C ASN A 3 23.42 2.97 -20.53
N SER A 4 23.54 1.85 -21.25
CA SER A 4 22.45 0.85 -21.30
C SER A 4 22.36 0.02 -20.02
N LEU A 5 23.50 -0.35 -19.41
CA LEU A 5 23.50 -1.21 -18.23
C LEU A 5 23.02 -0.45 -16.98
N PHE A 6 23.48 0.80 -16.82
CA PHE A 6 23.09 1.64 -15.69
C PHE A 6 21.60 1.98 -15.72
N ILE A 7 21.05 2.33 -16.89
CA ILE A 7 19.61 2.57 -17.06
C ILE A 7 18.79 1.32 -16.73
N ARG A 8 19.24 0.12 -17.13
CA ARG A 8 18.56 -1.13 -16.80
C ARG A 8 18.48 -1.38 -15.30
N VAL A 9 19.55 -1.11 -14.56
CA VAL A 9 19.56 -1.27 -13.10
C VAL A 9 18.60 -0.28 -12.43
N ILE A 10 18.56 0.97 -12.88
CA ILE A 10 17.60 1.97 -12.36
C ILE A 10 16.16 1.51 -12.61
N GLN A 11 15.87 1.02 -13.82
CA GLN A 11 14.54 0.50 -14.17
C GLN A 11 14.15 -0.73 -13.35
N ASP A 12 15.11 -1.64 -13.10
CA ASP A 12 14.88 -2.82 -12.25
C ASP A 12 14.53 -2.41 -10.81
N VAL A 13 15.30 -1.50 -10.22
CA VAL A 13 15.04 -0.98 -8.87
C VAL A 13 13.68 -0.28 -8.82
N ALA A 14 13.31 0.51 -9.84
CA ALA A 14 12.01 1.16 -9.92
C ALA A 14 10.86 0.14 -9.98
N GLN A 15 10.99 -0.93 -10.76
CA GLN A 15 9.99 -2.00 -10.82
C GLN A 15 9.89 -2.78 -9.51
N ARG A 16 11.02 -3.09 -8.85
CA ARG A 16 11.03 -3.75 -7.54
C ARG A 16 10.35 -2.90 -6.48
N ARG A 17 10.60 -1.58 -6.49
CA ARG A 17 9.95 -0.61 -5.62
C ARG A 17 8.44 -0.57 -5.83
N GLU A 18 8.00 -0.48 -7.09
CA GLU A 18 6.58 -0.47 -7.44
C GLU A 18 5.86 -1.75 -6.97
N ARG A 19 6.45 -2.92 -7.24
CA ARG A 19 5.91 -4.21 -6.77
C ARG A 19 5.83 -4.30 -5.25
N ALA A 20 6.86 -3.86 -4.53
CA ALA A 20 6.85 -3.90 -3.07
C ALA A 20 5.76 -3.00 -2.48
N VAL A 21 5.57 -1.79 -3.03
CA VAL A 21 4.50 -0.88 -2.59
C VAL A 21 3.13 -1.44 -2.93
N GLN A 22 2.97 -2.05 -4.11
CA GLN A 22 1.74 -2.73 -4.52
C GLN A 22 1.36 -3.86 -3.56
N GLU A 23 2.32 -4.72 -3.19
CA GLU A 23 2.11 -5.80 -2.22
C GLU A 23 1.72 -5.26 -0.83
N VAL A 24 2.42 -4.23 -0.35
CA VAL A 24 2.10 -3.58 0.92
C VAL A 24 0.68 -3.03 0.92
N CYS A 25 0.29 -2.31 -0.13
CA CYS A 25 -1.05 -1.75 -0.27
C CYS A 25 -2.13 -2.83 -0.29
N LEU A 26 -1.89 -3.96 -0.96
CA LEU A 26 -2.81 -5.10 -0.99
C LEU A 26 -3.01 -5.72 0.40
N ILE A 27 -1.93 -5.88 1.17
CA ILE A 27 -1.98 -6.40 2.54
C ILE A 27 -2.80 -5.46 3.43
N VAL A 28 -2.48 -4.17 3.42
CA VAL A 28 -3.19 -3.17 4.22
C VAL A 28 -4.67 -3.07 3.81
N GLU A 29 -4.98 -3.11 2.51
CA GLU A 29 -6.36 -3.14 2.03
C GLU A 29 -7.12 -4.38 2.52
N ALA A 30 -6.51 -5.57 2.44
CA ALA A 30 -7.14 -6.80 2.86
C ALA A 30 -7.48 -6.76 4.36
N ASP A 31 -6.54 -6.35 5.20
CA ASP A 31 -6.75 -6.28 6.64
C ASP A 31 -7.70 -5.14 7.02
N ALA A 32 -7.64 -3.99 6.35
CA ALA A 32 -8.62 -2.92 6.53
C ALA A 32 -10.03 -3.39 6.18
N LYS A 33 -10.20 -4.20 5.13
CA LYS A 33 -11.47 -4.83 4.80
C LYS A 33 -11.91 -5.81 5.88
N LEU A 34 -11.02 -6.64 6.41
CA LEU A 34 -11.35 -7.60 7.48
C LEU A 34 -11.80 -6.88 8.75
N ASN A 35 -11.08 -5.83 9.16
CA ASN A 35 -11.32 -5.05 10.36
C ASN A 35 -12.51 -4.07 10.23
N CYS A 36 -12.94 -3.75 9.01
CA CYS A 36 -14.02 -2.80 8.75
C CYS A 36 -15.32 -3.18 9.46
N PRO A 37 -15.99 -2.25 10.17
CA PRO A 37 -17.32 -2.49 10.71
C PRO A 37 -18.30 -2.79 9.58
N VAL A 38 -19.12 -3.83 9.75
CA VAL A 38 -20.06 -4.28 8.72
C VAL A 38 -21.49 -4.01 9.15
N GLU A 39 -22.11 -3.03 8.51
CA GLU A 39 -23.57 -2.86 8.52
C GLU A 39 -24.16 -3.37 7.20
N THR A 40 -23.95 -2.62 6.10
CA THR A 40 -24.43 -2.96 4.74
C THR A 40 -23.32 -3.53 3.84
N GLY A 41 -22.06 -3.42 4.27
CA GLY A 41 -20.88 -3.82 3.50
C GLY A 41 -20.39 -2.80 2.47
N THR A 42 -21.06 -1.65 2.32
CA THR A 42 -20.65 -0.58 1.38
C THR A 42 -19.25 -0.06 1.69
N LEU A 43 -18.97 0.29 2.95
CA LEU A 43 -17.65 0.75 3.36
C LEU A 43 -16.55 -0.29 3.08
N ARG A 44 -16.77 -1.55 3.47
CA ARG A 44 -15.83 -2.64 3.18
C ARG A 44 -15.52 -2.76 1.68
N ARG A 45 -16.54 -2.62 0.82
CA ARG A 45 -16.35 -2.70 -0.64
C ARG A 45 -15.66 -1.48 -1.25
N SER A 46 -15.79 -0.31 -0.63
CA SER A 46 -15.19 0.93 -1.12
C SER A 46 -13.73 1.11 -0.71
N ILE A 47 -13.23 0.33 0.24
CA ILE A 47 -11.80 0.33 0.57
C ILE A 47 -11.02 -0.20 -0.63
N THR A 48 -10.08 0.62 -1.11
CA THR A 48 -9.22 0.34 -2.26
C THR A 48 -7.85 0.98 -2.06
N HIS A 49 -6.88 0.58 -2.87
CA HIS A 49 -5.58 1.21 -2.95
C HIS A 49 -5.30 1.85 -4.32
N ALA A 50 -4.32 2.75 -4.36
CA ALA A 50 -3.72 3.28 -5.56
C ALA A 50 -2.20 3.36 -5.38
N VAL A 51 -1.45 3.04 -6.44
CA VAL A 51 0.02 3.15 -6.48
C VAL A 51 0.41 4.05 -7.63
N GLU A 52 1.20 5.07 -7.31
CA GLU A 52 1.80 5.99 -8.27
C GLU A 52 3.32 5.84 -8.21
N SER A 53 3.94 5.58 -9.36
CA SER A 53 5.38 5.34 -9.46
C SER A 53 5.99 6.27 -10.50
N ASP A 54 7.04 7.00 -10.09
CA ASP A 54 7.92 7.74 -10.99
C ASP A 54 9.36 7.22 -10.86
N GLU A 55 10.32 7.82 -11.57
CA GLU A 55 11.71 7.37 -11.54
C GLU A 55 12.32 7.45 -10.12
N ASN A 56 11.93 8.45 -9.33
CA ASN A 56 12.53 8.79 -8.05
C ASN A 56 11.81 8.18 -6.84
N LYS A 57 10.48 8.04 -6.92
CA LYS A 57 9.65 7.58 -5.80
C LYS A 57 8.49 6.72 -6.27
N THR A 58 7.98 5.92 -5.34
CA THR A 58 6.70 5.23 -5.48
C THR A 58 5.88 5.54 -4.23
N VAL A 59 4.63 5.96 -4.42
CA VAL A 59 3.70 6.30 -3.36
C VAL A 59 2.50 5.36 -3.44
N GLY A 60 2.25 4.65 -2.35
CA GLY A 60 1.05 3.84 -2.18
C GLY A 60 0.07 4.54 -1.24
N SER A 61 -1.21 4.48 -1.57
CA SER A 61 -2.30 4.99 -0.74
C SER A 61 -3.38 3.94 -0.60
N VAL A 62 -3.96 3.82 0.59
CA VAL A 62 -5.11 2.93 0.88
C VAL A 62 -6.16 3.76 1.57
N GLY A 63 -7.41 3.64 1.13
CA GLY A 63 -8.50 4.44 1.68
C GLY A 63 -9.85 4.09 1.08
N SER A 64 -10.82 4.96 1.30
CA SER A 64 -12.19 4.80 0.83
C SER A 64 -12.68 6.13 0.25
N ASN A 65 -13.50 6.07 -0.80
CA ASN A 65 -14.15 7.25 -1.39
C ASN A 65 -15.51 7.59 -0.77
N VAL A 66 -15.90 6.88 0.29
CA VAL A 66 -17.18 7.06 0.98
C VAL A 66 -17.02 8.07 2.11
N GLU A 67 -17.88 9.10 2.14
CA GLU A 67 -17.78 10.24 3.08
C GLU A 67 -17.78 9.81 4.55
N TYR A 68 -18.63 8.85 4.92
CA TYR A 68 -18.74 8.38 6.31
C TYR A 68 -17.58 7.46 6.75
N ALA A 69 -16.61 7.16 5.88
CA ALA A 69 -15.46 6.32 6.22
C ALA A 69 -14.65 6.90 7.39
N TYR A 70 -14.44 8.22 7.40
CA TYR A 70 -13.74 8.90 8.50
C TYR A 70 -14.49 8.77 9.83
N TRP A 71 -15.82 8.93 9.79
CA TRP A 71 -16.65 8.72 10.98
C TRP A 71 -16.54 7.28 11.47
N ALA A 72 -16.59 6.30 10.57
CA ALA A 72 -16.47 4.88 10.93
C ALA A 72 -15.11 4.56 11.56
N GLU A 73 -14.00 5.04 10.98
CA GLU A 73 -12.63 4.86 11.52
C GLU A 73 -12.51 5.40 12.95
N ARG A 74 -13.15 6.54 13.22
CA ARG A 74 -13.12 7.19 14.54
C ARG A 74 -13.83 6.41 15.65
N HIS A 75 -14.78 5.55 15.29
CA HIS A 75 -15.58 4.75 16.23
C HIS A 75 -15.14 3.29 16.27
N THR A 76 -14.64 2.77 15.16
CA THR A 76 -14.11 1.41 15.03
C THR A 76 -12.90 1.46 14.10
N PRO A 77 -11.69 1.65 14.65
CA PRO A 77 -10.47 1.78 13.86
C PRO A 77 -10.22 0.51 13.03
N TYR A 78 -10.21 0.65 11.71
CA TYR A 78 -9.98 -0.45 10.79
C TYR A 78 -8.76 -0.20 9.89
N LEU A 79 -8.51 1.05 9.50
CA LEU A 79 -7.41 1.40 8.61
C LEU A 79 -6.11 1.61 9.37
N GLU A 80 -6.11 2.38 10.46
CA GLU A 80 -4.94 2.58 11.33
C GLU A 80 -4.49 1.23 11.92
N THR A 81 -5.44 0.45 12.43
CA THR A 81 -5.20 -0.92 12.92
C THR A 81 -4.53 -1.81 11.86
N ALA A 82 -4.97 -1.73 10.60
CA ALA A 82 -4.37 -2.52 9.52
C ALA A 82 -2.92 -2.09 9.21
N VAL A 83 -2.60 -0.81 9.35
CA VAL A 83 -1.21 -0.33 9.19
C VAL A 83 -0.35 -0.82 10.35
N ASP A 84 -0.82 -0.68 11.58
CA ASP A 84 -0.09 -1.07 12.78
C ASP A 84 0.22 -2.58 12.81
N GLN A 85 -0.78 -3.41 12.48
CA GLN A 85 -0.63 -4.87 12.40
C GLN A 85 0.43 -5.28 11.37
N ASN A 86 0.56 -4.52 10.29
CA ASN A 86 1.44 -4.83 9.18
C ASN A 86 2.76 -4.05 9.20
N GLN A 87 3.03 -3.23 10.21
CA GLN A 87 4.18 -2.34 10.24
C GLN A 87 5.50 -3.07 9.98
N GLN A 88 5.71 -4.23 10.61
CA GLN A 88 6.94 -5.01 10.42
C GLN A 88 7.04 -5.61 9.01
N ILE A 89 5.91 -6.03 8.42
CA ILE A 89 5.86 -6.56 7.06
C ILE A 89 6.19 -5.45 6.06
N ILE A 90 5.62 -4.25 6.26
CA ILE A 90 5.90 -3.05 5.45
C ILE A 90 7.39 -2.73 5.46
N ILE A 91 7.98 -2.68 6.66
CA ILE A 91 9.42 -2.41 6.83
C ILE A 91 10.26 -3.47 6.10
N ASN A 92 9.93 -4.75 6.25
CA ASN A 92 10.68 -5.84 5.64
C ASN A 92 10.58 -5.81 4.11
N LYS A 93 9.39 -5.59 3.56
CA LYS A 93 9.16 -5.46 2.11
C LYS A 93 9.95 -4.32 1.50
N ILE A 94 10.02 -3.17 2.18
CA ILE A 94 10.80 -2.04 1.71
C ILE A 94 12.31 -2.34 1.77
N ARG A 95 12.77 -3.03 2.82
CA ARG A 95 14.19 -3.47 2.94
C ARG A 95 14.61 -4.43 1.82
N GLU A 96 13.73 -5.33 1.38
CA GLU A 96 13.98 -6.26 0.27
C GLU A 96 14.28 -5.53 -1.06
N VAL A 97 13.70 -4.34 -1.27
CA VAL A 97 13.96 -3.53 -2.47
C VAL A 97 15.39 -2.95 -2.46
N LEU A 98 15.91 -2.61 -1.28
CA LEU A 98 17.22 -1.97 -1.12
C LEU A 98 18.38 -2.96 -1.10
N THR A 99 18.09 -4.26 -1.01
CA THR A 99 19.12 -5.30 -0.98
C THR A 99 19.54 -5.62 -2.42
N PRO A 100 20.85 -5.59 -2.75
CA PRO A 100 21.35 -5.85 -4.10
C PRO A 100 21.01 -7.25 -4.61
#